data_AF-A0A6N6NQP2-F1
#
_entry.id   AF-A0A6N6NQP2-F1
#
_cell.length_a   1.000
_cell.length_b   1.000
_cell.length_c   1.000
_cell.angle_alpha   90.00
_cell.angle_beta   90.00
_cell.angle_gamma   90.00
#
_symmetry.space_group_name_H-M   'P 1'
#
loop_
_entity.id
_entity.type
_entity.pdbx_description
1 polymer ?
#
loop_
_entity_poly.entity_id
_entity_poly.type
_entity_poly.pdbx_seq_one_letter_code
_entity_poly.pdbx_strand_id
1 'polypeptide(L)'
;MTTACTAVAATALGCSASDDAKATWTWTQDDDLPVLCMQVSGGAIVAMPGSGWKPQDGWIQVQLSGGSIPGKEIESITQEGSTLVVQLKKPASDIETMDLRLTEYRVEGGDVSSIESVDIIDKGERHEAQLGVDG
;
A
#
# COMPACT_ATOMS: atom_id res chain seq x y z
N MET A 1 -6.93 68.03 3.40
CA MET A 1 -6.34 66.99 2.54
C MET A 1 -6.76 65.63 3.09
N THR A 2 -7.15 64.77 2.18
CA THR A 2 -8.03 63.60 2.30
C THR A 2 -7.36 62.42 3.01
N THR A 3 -8.11 61.75 3.89
CA THR A 3 -7.81 60.40 4.42
C THR A 3 -7.81 59.38 3.27
N ALA A 4 -6.80 58.53 3.19
CA ALA A 4 -6.84 57.35 2.33
C ALA A 4 -6.48 56.10 3.14
N CYS A 5 -7.49 55.27 3.35
CA CYS A 5 -7.35 53.89 3.83
C CYS A 5 -6.73 53.04 2.71
N THR A 6 -5.65 52.32 3.00
CA THR A 6 -5.14 51.28 2.10
C THR A 6 -5.50 49.93 2.67
N ALA A 7 -6.54 49.31 2.12
CA ALA A 7 -6.88 47.91 2.39
C ALA A 7 -5.91 47.01 1.61
N VAL A 8 -5.17 46.16 2.32
CA VAL A 8 -4.36 45.10 1.71
C VAL A 8 -5.29 43.91 1.49
N ALA A 9 -5.64 43.65 0.23
CA ALA A 9 -6.37 42.46 -0.16
C ALA A 9 -5.42 41.25 -0.08
N ALA A 10 -5.63 40.38 0.91
CA ALA A 10 -5.01 39.06 0.93
C ALA A 10 -5.75 38.18 -0.09
N THR A 11 -5.12 37.85 -1.21
CA THR A 11 -5.58 36.80 -2.10
C THR A 11 -5.40 35.47 -1.38
N ALA A 12 -6.48 34.94 -0.81
CA ALA A 12 -6.54 33.55 -0.40
C ALA A 12 -6.36 32.68 -1.66
N LEU A 13 -5.17 32.08 -1.80
CA LEU A 13 -5.00 30.90 -2.62
C LEU A 13 -5.83 29.80 -1.95
N GLY A 14 -7.10 29.72 -2.36
CA GLY A 14 -7.93 28.57 -2.08
C GLY A 14 -7.26 27.37 -2.75
N CYS A 15 -6.50 26.60 -1.98
CA CYS A 15 -6.37 25.18 -2.25
C CYS A 15 -7.79 24.64 -2.17
N SER A 16 -8.44 24.52 -3.31
CA SER A 16 -9.55 23.59 -3.44
C SER A 16 -8.97 22.23 -3.10
N ALA A 17 -9.07 21.83 -1.84
CA ALA A 17 -9.08 20.42 -1.50
C ALA A 17 -10.31 19.90 -2.23
N SER A 18 -10.09 19.39 -3.44
CA SER A 18 -11.07 18.57 -4.11
C SER A 18 -11.41 17.49 -3.10
N ASP A 19 -12.69 17.40 -2.72
CA ASP A 19 -13.20 16.23 -2.02
C ASP A 19 -12.96 15.04 -2.95
N ASP A 20 -11.78 14.42 -2.80
CA ASP A 20 -11.34 13.29 -3.60
C ASP A 20 -12.38 12.18 -3.41
N ALA A 21 -13.08 11.86 -4.49
CA ALA A 21 -13.80 10.60 -4.54
C ALA A 21 -12.77 9.50 -4.26
N LYS A 22 -12.81 8.95 -3.05
CA LYS A 22 -11.87 7.92 -2.58
C LYS A 22 -11.84 6.82 -3.63
N ALA A 23 -10.68 6.65 -4.27
CA ALA A 23 -10.52 5.66 -5.32
C ALA A 23 -10.91 4.27 -4.78
N THR A 24 -11.74 3.56 -5.55
CA THR A 24 -12.08 2.18 -5.23
C THR A 24 -10.97 1.28 -5.73
N TRP A 25 -10.23 0.69 -4.81
CA TRP A 25 -9.18 -0.29 -5.10
C TRP A 25 -9.77 -1.70 -5.09
N THR A 26 -9.39 -2.50 -6.08
CA THR A 26 -9.75 -3.91 -6.20
C THR A 26 -8.51 -4.78 -6.16
N TRP A 27 -8.63 -6.01 -5.68
CA TRP A 27 -7.52 -6.95 -5.61
C TRP A 27 -7.93 -8.32 -6.13
N THR A 28 -6.98 -9.02 -6.72
CA THR A 28 -7.13 -10.43 -7.11
C THR A 28 -5.84 -11.16 -6.72
N GLN A 29 -5.98 -12.31 -6.06
CA GLN A 29 -4.83 -13.18 -5.81
C GLN A 29 -4.34 -13.73 -7.15
N ASP A 30 -3.03 -13.67 -7.36
CA ASP A 30 -2.40 -14.03 -8.62
C ASP A 30 -1.14 -14.87 -8.34
N ASP A 31 -1.33 -16.19 -8.29
CA ASP A 31 -0.28 -17.16 -7.97
C ASP A 31 0.76 -17.31 -9.12
N ASP A 32 0.52 -16.68 -10.28
CA ASP A 32 1.47 -16.66 -11.40
C ASP A 32 2.47 -15.49 -11.28
N LEU A 33 2.26 -14.56 -10.34
CA LEU A 33 3.20 -13.46 -10.10
C LEU A 33 4.50 -13.97 -9.46
N PRO A 34 5.66 -13.44 -9.88
CA PRO A 34 6.91 -13.75 -9.21
C PRO A 34 6.91 -13.16 -7.80
N VAL A 35 7.55 -13.87 -6.86
CA VAL A 35 7.85 -13.32 -5.54
C VAL A 35 8.67 -12.03 -5.68
N LEU A 36 8.40 -11.06 -4.81
CA LEU A 36 9.14 -9.81 -4.78
C LEU A 36 10.58 -10.05 -4.34
N CYS A 37 11.49 -9.23 -4.87
CA CYS A 37 12.89 -9.23 -4.49
C CYS A 37 13.24 -7.98 -3.68
N MET A 38 14.29 -8.07 -2.87
CA MET A 38 14.90 -6.95 -2.15
C MET A 38 16.40 -6.93 -2.36
N GLN A 39 17.00 -5.73 -2.31
CA GLN A 39 18.44 -5.59 -2.25
C GLN A 39 18.92 -5.65 -0.79
N VAL A 40 19.91 -6.50 -0.51
CA VAL A 40 20.54 -6.59 0.81
C VAL A 40 21.87 -5.85 0.86
N SER A 41 22.37 -5.62 2.08
CA SER A 41 23.72 -5.14 2.32
C SER A 41 24.74 -5.98 1.55
N GLY A 42 25.58 -5.31 0.73
CA GLY A 42 26.48 -5.97 -0.22
C GLY A 42 25.98 -5.97 -1.66
N GLY A 43 24.78 -5.47 -1.93
CA GLY A 43 24.25 -5.21 -3.27
C GLY A 43 23.57 -6.42 -3.92
N ALA A 44 23.55 -7.58 -3.27
CA ALA A 44 22.88 -8.77 -3.78
C ALA A 44 21.35 -8.58 -3.80
N ILE A 45 20.71 -9.11 -4.84
CA ILE A 45 19.25 -9.16 -4.96
C ILE A 45 18.80 -10.56 -4.56
N VAL A 46 17.84 -10.63 -3.63
CA VAL A 46 17.31 -11.88 -3.07
C VAL A 46 15.80 -11.82 -2.99
N ALA A 47 15.14 -12.99 -2.94
CA ALA A 47 13.72 -13.06 -2.65
C ALA A 47 13.40 -12.42 -1.28
N MET A 48 12.32 -11.65 -1.23
CA MET A 48 11.84 -10.97 -0.05
C MET A 48 11.04 -11.96 0.81
N PRO A 49 11.44 -12.23 2.06
CA PRO A 49 10.73 -13.19 2.92
C PRO A 49 9.50 -12.59 3.62
N GLY A 50 9.41 -11.25 3.68
CA GLY A 50 8.33 -10.52 4.34
C GLY A 50 7.26 -10.04 3.37
N SER A 51 6.27 -9.34 3.93
CA SER A 51 5.29 -8.61 3.14
C SER A 51 5.96 -7.45 2.39
N GLY A 52 5.58 -7.28 1.14
CA GLY A 52 6.17 -6.28 0.26
C GLY A 52 5.18 -5.75 -0.75
N TRP A 53 5.61 -4.71 -1.46
CA TRP A 53 4.85 -4.16 -2.56
C TRP A 53 5.77 -3.65 -3.66
N LYS A 54 5.23 -3.53 -4.86
CA LYS A 54 5.94 -2.95 -5.99
C LYS A 54 4.96 -2.30 -6.97
N PRO A 55 5.15 -1.01 -7.31
CA PRO A 55 4.35 -0.39 -8.37
C PRO A 55 4.71 -1.03 -9.71
N GLN A 56 3.67 -1.24 -10.51
CA GLN A 56 3.74 -1.76 -11.86
C GLN A 56 3.02 -0.78 -12.79
N ASP A 57 3.08 -1.01 -14.09
CA ASP A 57 2.37 -0.15 -15.05
C ASP A 57 0.84 -0.32 -14.91
N GLY A 58 0.21 0.63 -14.21
CA GLY A 58 -1.25 0.68 -13.99
C GLY A 58 -1.79 -0.18 -12.84
N TRP A 59 -0.94 -0.88 -12.08
CA TRP A 59 -1.34 -1.68 -10.93
C TRP A 59 -0.23 -1.79 -9.87
N ILE A 60 -0.52 -2.33 -8.70
CA ILE A 60 0.45 -2.55 -7.61
C ILE A 60 0.47 -4.04 -7.29
N GLN A 61 1.67 -4.63 -7.31
CA GLN A 61 1.87 -5.96 -6.74
C GLN A 61 1.98 -5.84 -5.22
N VAL A 62 1.20 -6.65 -4.50
CA VAL A 62 1.31 -6.79 -3.04
C VAL A 62 1.64 -8.25 -2.74
N GLN A 63 2.71 -8.49 -1.99
CA GLN A 63 3.10 -9.79 -1.46
C GLN A 63 2.79 -9.81 0.04
N LEU A 64 2.09 -10.85 0.52
CA LEU A 64 1.82 -11.06 1.93
C LEU A 64 2.61 -12.27 2.44
N SER A 65 3.35 -12.09 3.54
CA SER A 65 4.02 -13.20 4.23
C SER A 65 3.19 -13.72 5.39
N GLY A 66 3.07 -15.04 5.53
CA GLY A 66 2.40 -15.68 6.66
C GLY A 66 2.53 -17.19 6.66
N GLY A 67 1.84 -17.84 7.59
CA GLY A 67 1.61 -19.27 7.55
C GLY A 67 0.66 -19.67 6.42
N SER A 68 0.73 -20.92 5.97
CA SER A 68 -0.22 -21.45 5.00
C SER A 68 -1.62 -21.66 5.57
N ILE A 69 -1.75 -21.86 6.90
CA ILE A 69 -3.04 -22.06 7.57
C ILE A 69 -3.11 -21.23 8.85
N PRO A 70 -4.07 -20.29 8.96
CA PRO A 70 -4.89 -19.79 7.85
C PRO A 70 -4.02 -18.99 6.87
N GLY A 71 -4.32 -19.09 5.57
CA GLY A 71 -3.67 -18.24 4.57
C GLY A 71 -4.05 -16.77 4.78
N LYS A 72 -3.14 -15.87 4.38
CA LYS A 72 -3.44 -14.43 4.39
C LYS A 72 -4.42 -14.09 3.27
N GLU A 73 -5.48 -13.36 3.60
CA GLU A 73 -6.47 -12.87 2.66
C GLU A 73 -6.76 -11.40 2.91
N ILE A 74 -6.83 -10.61 1.84
CA ILE A 74 -7.21 -9.19 1.92
C ILE A 74 -8.72 -9.08 2.18
N GLU A 75 -9.08 -8.25 3.16
CA GLU A 75 -10.46 -7.87 3.50
C GLU A 75 -10.86 -6.57 2.81
N SER A 76 -9.99 -5.57 2.85
CA SER A 76 -10.22 -4.27 2.22
C SER A 76 -8.91 -3.56 1.89
N ILE A 77 -8.99 -2.65 0.93
CA ILE A 77 -7.90 -1.75 0.58
C ILE A 77 -8.46 -0.32 0.60
N THR A 78 -7.74 0.57 1.27
CA THR A 78 -8.08 2.00 1.32
C THR A 78 -6.85 2.84 1.10
N GLN A 79 -6.99 3.96 0.40
CA GLN A 79 -5.94 4.94 0.26
C GLN A 79 -6.07 6.05 1.33
N GLU A 80 -4.98 6.34 2.01
CA GLU A 80 -4.80 7.42 2.99
C GLU A 80 -3.68 8.34 2.48
N GLY A 81 -4.04 9.40 1.74
CA GLY A 81 -3.04 10.24 1.06
C GLY A 81 -2.26 9.45 0.02
N SER A 82 -0.93 9.40 0.14
CA SER A 82 -0.04 8.60 -0.71
C SER A 82 0.22 7.17 -0.19
N THR A 83 -0.45 6.75 0.88
CA THR A 83 -0.31 5.40 1.45
C THR A 83 -1.48 4.52 1.10
N LEU A 84 -1.21 3.33 0.55
CA LEU A 84 -2.21 2.29 0.36
C LEU A 84 -2.26 1.39 1.61
N VAL A 85 -3.39 1.33 2.28
CA VAL A 85 -3.59 0.51 3.49
C VAL A 85 -4.35 -0.76 3.10
N VAL A 86 -3.70 -1.91 3.28
CA VAL A 86 -4.23 -3.25 3.01
C VAL A 86 -4.60 -3.90 4.34
N GLN A 87 -5.90 -4.03 4.59
CA GLN A 87 -6.44 -4.71 5.76
C GLN A 87 -6.61 -6.19 5.45
N LEU A 88 -6.02 -7.06 6.27
CA LEU A 88 -6.21 -8.50 6.16
C LEU A 88 -7.43 -8.95 6.96
N LYS A 89 -8.10 -10.00 6.46
CA LYS A 89 -9.19 -10.67 7.18
C LYS A 89 -8.64 -11.22 8.48
N LYS A 90 -9.33 -10.93 9.59
CA LYS A 90 -8.99 -11.55 10.86
C LYS A 90 -9.37 -13.04 10.85
N PRO A 91 -8.42 -13.96 11.08
CA PRO A 91 -8.74 -15.38 11.16
C PRO A 91 -9.59 -15.71 12.39
N ALA A 92 -10.31 -16.83 12.32
CA ALA A 92 -11.15 -17.31 13.44
C ALA A 92 -10.33 -17.72 14.69
N SER A 93 -9.03 -17.97 14.52
CA SER A 93 -8.08 -18.31 15.58
C SER A 93 -6.75 -17.62 15.31
N ASP A 94 -6.02 -17.30 16.38
CA ASP A 94 -4.67 -16.74 16.27
C ASP A 94 -3.60 -17.81 15.97
N ILE A 95 -3.97 -19.10 15.98
CA ILE A 95 -3.08 -20.21 15.65
C ILE A 95 -2.78 -20.17 14.15
N GLU A 96 -1.49 -20.21 13.83
CA GLU A 96 -0.96 -20.17 12.48
C GLU A 96 0.15 -21.22 12.35
N THR A 97 0.28 -21.82 11.17
CA THR A 97 1.35 -22.78 10.89
C THR A 97 2.73 -22.10 10.86
N MET A 98 3.80 -22.89 11.05
CA MET A 98 5.17 -22.38 11.13
C MET A 98 5.88 -22.28 9.78
N ASP A 99 5.29 -22.82 8.71
CA ASP A 99 5.84 -22.67 7.36
C ASP A 99 5.68 -21.22 6.88
N LEU A 100 6.58 -20.80 5.99
CA LEU A 100 6.42 -19.54 5.28
C LEU A 100 5.69 -19.77 3.97
N ARG A 101 4.54 -19.12 3.82
CA ARG A 101 3.82 -18.94 2.57
C ARG A 101 3.84 -17.47 2.18
N LEU A 102 4.22 -17.21 0.94
CA LEU A 102 4.05 -15.93 0.27
C LEU A 102 2.81 -16.03 -0.60
N THR A 103 1.97 -15.00 -0.56
CA THR A 103 0.77 -14.89 -1.38
C THR A 103 0.78 -13.55 -2.10
N GLU A 104 0.70 -13.60 -3.42
CA GLU A 104 0.77 -12.43 -4.30
C GLU A 104 -0.62 -11.97 -4.74
N TYR A 105 -0.78 -10.65 -4.79
CA TYR A 105 -1.98 -9.99 -5.22
C TYR A 105 -1.66 -8.93 -6.27
N ARG A 106 -2.50 -8.88 -7.29
CA ARG A 106 -2.61 -7.74 -8.20
C ARG A 106 -3.65 -6.78 -7.64
N VAL A 107 -3.24 -5.55 -7.35
CA VAL A 107 -4.10 -4.47 -6.84
C VAL A 107 -4.26 -3.38 -7.89
N GLU A 108 -5.50 -3.07 -8.25
CA GLU A 108 -5.86 -2.18 -9.37
C GLU A 108 -6.89 -1.13 -8.91
N GLY A 109 -6.99 -0.01 -9.63
CA GLY A 109 -8.04 0.98 -9.41
C GLY A 109 -7.53 2.42 -9.48
N GLY A 110 -7.04 2.94 -8.36
CA GLY A 110 -6.61 4.34 -8.23
C GLY A 110 -5.35 4.67 -9.02
N ASP A 111 -4.88 5.91 -8.86
CA ASP A 111 -3.64 6.37 -9.49
C ASP A 111 -2.43 5.76 -8.77
N VAL A 112 -1.84 4.73 -9.38
CA VAL A 112 -0.65 4.04 -8.86
C VAL A 112 0.54 4.99 -8.69
N SER A 113 0.67 6.01 -9.53
CA SER A 113 1.78 6.96 -9.43
C SER A 113 1.68 7.88 -8.21
N SER A 114 0.50 7.96 -7.58
CA SER A 114 0.28 8.69 -6.33
C SER A 114 0.66 7.91 -5.08
N ILE A 115 0.96 6.60 -5.20
CA ILE A 115 1.27 5.73 -4.07
C ILE A 115 2.77 5.73 -3.80
N GLU A 116 3.14 6.13 -2.58
CA GLU A 116 4.52 6.22 -2.10
C GLU A 116 4.85 5.13 -1.07
N SER A 117 3.84 4.57 -0.41
CA SER A 117 4.01 3.47 0.56
C SER A 117 2.78 2.56 0.62
N VAL A 118 2.98 1.35 1.16
CA VAL A 118 1.92 0.39 1.43
C VAL A 118 2.04 -0.07 2.88
N ASP A 119 0.94 0.02 3.63
CA ASP A 119 0.84 -0.51 4.98
C ASP A 119 -0.07 -1.73 5.00
N ILE A 120 0.32 -2.75 5.75
CA ILE A 120 -0.48 -3.95 6.00
C ILE A 120 -1.02 -3.88 7.43
N ILE A 121 -2.33 -4.08 7.59
CA ILE A 121 -2.94 -4.31 8.89
C ILE A 121 -3.25 -5.80 9.02
N ASP A 122 -2.48 -6.51 9.85
CA ASP A 122 -2.68 -7.92 10.19
C ASP A 122 -3.01 -8.05 11.67
N LYS A 123 -4.07 -8.79 12.01
CA LYS A 123 -4.56 -8.99 13.39
C LYS A 123 -4.70 -7.69 14.22
N GLY A 124 -4.92 -6.55 13.57
CA GLY A 124 -5.09 -5.23 14.20
C GLY A 124 -3.79 -4.44 14.39
N GLU A 125 -2.65 -4.99 13.99
CA GLU A 125 -1.38 -4.29 13.99
C GLU A 125 -1.03 -3.80 12.59
N ARG A 126 -0.62 -2.53 12.49
CA ARG A 126 -0.25 -1.88 11.23
C ARG A 126 1.26 -1.88 11.08
N HIS A 127 1.76 -2.37 9.95
CA HIS A 127 3.19 -2.45 9.61
C HIS A 127 3.42 -2.03 8.17
N GLU A 128 4.51 -1.32 7.90
CA GLU A 128 4.88 -0.92 6.53
C GLU A 128 5.40 -2.12 5.73
N ALA A 129 4.90 -2.31 4.51
CA ALA A 129 5.39 -3.31 3.57
C ALA A 129 6.65 -2.81 2.86
N GLN A 130 7.60 -3.71 2.63
CA GLN A 130 8.86 -3.35 2.01
C GLN A 130 8.70 -3.11 0.50
N LEU A 131 9.32 -2.05 -0.04
CA LEU A 131 9.37 -1.80 -1.47
C LEU A 131 10.27 -2.84 -2.16
N GLY A 132 9.71 -3.56 -3.13
CA GLY A 132 10.41 -4.54 -3.94
C GLY A 132 11.23 -3.90 -5.07
N VAL A 133 12.31 -4.57 -5.46
CA VAL A 133 13.18 -4.19 -6.59
C VAL A 133 12.99 -5.12 -7.79
N ASP A 134 13.58 -4.78 -8.93
CA ASP A 134 13.71 -5.71 -10.05
C ASP A 134 14.67 -6.86 -9.67
N GLY A 135 14.19 -8.08 -9.88
CA GLY A 135 14.92 -9.33 -9.63
C GLY A 135 15.84 -9.72 -10.77
#